data_AF-A0A7S3JKB0-F1
#
_entry.id   AF-A0A7S3JKB0-F1
#
_cell.length_a   1.000
_cell.length_b   1.000
_cell.length_c   1.000
_cell.angle_alpha   90.00
_cell.angle_beta   90.00
_cell.angle_gamma   90.00
#
_symmetry.space_group_name_H-M   'P 1'
#
loop_
_entity.id
_entity.type
_entity.pdbx_description
1 polymer ?
#
loop_
_entity_poly.entity_id
_entity_poly.type
_entity_poly.pdbx_seq_one_letter_code
_entity_poly.pdbx_strand_id
1 'polypeptide(L)'
;EKVDNFFKNLMAKTKKAPNALKTLKLHANLLEQLKANNELLDEIQKKLEDYLEKKRGDFPRFYFLSNDELLEILANSQNLEVIQQNLKTCFDNIYRLEIEEDSQAVKSMYSGEGEKVPFNKKPSARGQVETWLNSVQEAMRESLLKYMKQGFTDFTNLGSGDRKEWIKTHFGQIVATVSQIVWCSSTEAFINDSEQNPDSLSEWYNVNVDQLKQLTELVRGQLSPIQRKIIVALVTTDVHARDIVGSLRDANVLSTSEFLWQQQLRYYFESDKGKEECIIRQVNSVMTYGYEYMGATSRLVITPLTDRCWITITGAINIKLGANPAGPAGTGKTESTKDLAKAIGMQCIVFNCSDQVDYKMMGRLFSGLSQQGCWTCLDEFNRIDIEVLSVIAQQLSTIRKALILEQEVFMFEAKEIKLIKTVAVCVTMNPGYAGRTELPDNLKVLFRPVSMMIPDYGLIAEIMLFAEGFDSATNLSKKMVKLYKLASEQLSQQDHYDFG
;
A
#
# COMPACT_ATOMS: atom_id res chain seq x y z
N GLU A 1 28.43 26.83 13.00
CA GLU A 1 29.07 27.60 14.09
C GLU A 1 29.24 29.09 13.80
N LYS A 2 29.94 29.52 12.74
CA LYS A 2 30.16 30.96 12.44
C LYS A 2 28.86 31.78 12.38
N VAL A 3 27.91 31.35 11.54
CA VAL A 3 26.59 32.01 11.40
C VAL A 3 25.81 31.96 12.71
N ASP A 4 25.78 30.80 13.37
CA ASP A 4 25.06 30.58 14.63
C ASP A 4 25.57 31.51 15.76
N ASN A 5 26.89 31.59 15.94
CA ASN A 5 27.51 32.49 16.93
C ASN A 5 27.23 33.96 16.60
N PHE A 6 27.30 34.35 15.32
CA PHE A 6 26.94 35.69 14.89
C PHE A 6 25.48 36.01 15.24
N PHE A 7 24.55 35.12 14.89
CA PHE A 7 23.12 35.33 15.07
C PHE A 7 22.75 35.38 16.55
N LYS A 8 23.28 34.48 17.38
CA LYS A 8 23.10 34.49 18.85
C LYS A 8 23.60 35.79 19.47
N ASN A 9 24.79 36.26 19.05
CA ASN A 9 25.35 37.52 19.53
C ASN A 9 24.51 38.74 19.11
N LEU A 10 24.02 38.75 17.87
CA LEU A 10 23.12 39.78 17.37
C LEU A 10 21.81 39.79 18.17
N MET A 11 21.16 38.64 18.34
CA MET A 11 19.92 38.51 19.12
C MET A 11 20.10 38.95 20.57
N ALA A 12 21.21 38.60 21.22
CA ALA A 12 21.52 39.03 22.58
C ALA A 12 21.68 40.56 22.71
N LYS A 13 22.31 41.20 21.71
CA LYS A 13 22.46 42.66 21.66
C LYS A 13 21.14 43.35 21.37
N THR A 14 20.34 42.84 20.44
CA THR A 14 19.00 43.35 20.12
C THR A 14 18.06 43.23 21.34
N LYS A 15 18.16 42.15 22.12
CA LYS A 15 17.40 42.00 23.38
C LYS A 15 17.77 43.07 24.42
N LYS A 16 19.05 43.45 24.51
CA LYS A 16 19.54 44.50 25.43
C LYS A 16 19.12 45.91 24.99
N ALA A 17 18.96 46.14 23.68
CA ALA A 17 18.53 47.40 23.11
C ALA A 17 17.36 47.16 22.12
N PRO A 18 16.10 47.09 22.57
CA PRO A 18 14.99 46.73 21.70
C PRO A 18 14.62 47.84 20.68
N ASN A 19 15.15 49.05 20.84
CA ASN A 19 14.92 50.13 19.90
C ASN A 19 15.70 49.89 18.59
N ALA A 20 14.97 49.67 17.50
CA ALA A 20 15.52 49.33 16.18
C ALA A 20 16.58 50.33 15.68
N LEU A 21 16.32 51.64 15.81
CA LEU A 21 17.25 52.70 15.40
C LEU A 21 18.55 52.69 16.21
N LYS A 22 18.49 52.42 17.52
CA LYS A 22 19.68 52.31 18.36
C LYS A 22 20.50 51.07 18.01
N THR A 23 19.85 49.93 17.78
CA THR A 23 20.53 48.67 17.44
C THR A 23 21.20 48.73 16.08
N LEU A 24 20.54 49.33 15.08
CA LEU A 24 21.15 49.56 13.75
C LEU A 24 22.40 50.45 13.85
N LYS A 25 22.39 51.48 14.70
CA LYS A 25 23.55 52.38 14.91
C LYS A 25 24.72 51.71 15.66
N LEU A 26 24.45 50.71 16.49
CA LEU A 26 25.47 49.96 17.24
C LEU A 26 26.21 48.92 16.39
N HIS A 27 25.67 48.59 15.21
CA HIS A 27 26.19 47.54 14.34
C HIS A 27 26.53 48.10 12.95
N ALA A 28 27.79 48.53 12.79
CA ALA A 28 28.31 48.89 11.47
C ALA A 28 28.24 47.69 10.52
N ASN A 29 27.83 47.94 9.27
CA ASN A 29 27.75 46.95 8.19
C ASN A 29 26.84 45.74 8.48
N LEU A 30 25.84 45.89 9.35
CA LEU A 30 24.93 44.80 9.73
C LEU A 30 24.24 44.16 8.51
N LEU A 31 23.83 44.98 7.54
CA LEU A 31 23.19 44.49 6.31
C LEU A 31 24.12 43.59 5.50
N GLU A 32 25.37 44.00 5.32
CA GLU A 32 26.38 43.22 4.57
C GLU A 32 26.69 41.91 5.29
N GLN A 33 26.82 41.95 6.62
CA GLN A 33 27.03 40.76 7.44
C GLN A 33 25.84 39.80 7.38
N LEU A 34 24.61 40.30 7.42
CA LEU A 34 23.40 39.48 7.27
C LEU A 34 23.31 38.86 5.88
N LYS A 35 23.60 39.62 4.81
CA LYS A 35 23.64 39.10 3.44
C LYS A 35 24.68 37.99 3.30
N ALA A 36 25.91 38.22 3.76
CA ALA A 36 26.98 37.21 3.71
C ALA A 36 26.64 35.95 4.54
N ASN A 37 25.94 36.12 5.67
CA ASN A 37 25.47 34.99 6.47
C ASN A 37 24.33 34.22 5.79
N ASN A 38 23.43 34.91 5.07
CA ASN A 38 22.40 34.26 4.26
C ASN A 38 23.03 33.45 3.12
N GLU A 39 24.00 34.01 2.39
CA GLU A 39 24.73 33.27 1.35
C GLU A 39 25.42 32.02 1.91
N LEU A 40 26.02 32.12 3.10
CA LEU A 40 26.63 30.97 3.77
C LEU A 40 25.58 29.95 4.24
N LEU A 41 24.40 30.39 4.68
CA LEU A 41 23.28 29.50 5.03
C LEU A 41 22.75 28.77 3.80
N ASP A 42 22.62 29.45 2.66
CA ASP A 42 22.20 28.84 1.39
C ASP A 42 23.20 27.76 0.94
N GLU A 43 24.51 28.00 1.11
CA GLU A 43 25.54 26.99 0.81
C GLU A 43 25.45 25.78 1.75
N ILE A 44 25.21 26.02 3.05
CA ILE A 44 25.02 24.95 4.04
C ILE A 44 23.77 24.14 3.70
N GLN A 45 22.66 24.80 3.37
CA GLN A 45 21.42 24.14 2.99
C GLN A 45 21.61 23.26 1.75
N LYS A 46 22.28 23.77 0.73
CA LYS A 46 22.58 22.99 -0.48
C LYS A 46 23.39 21.74 -0.18
N LYS A 47 24.46 21.86 0.62
CA LYS A 47 25.28 20.70 1.03
C LYS A 47 24.48 19.68 1.85
N LEU A 48 23.56 20.17 2.69
CA LEU A 48 22.67 19.31 3.46
C LEU A 48 21.71 18.56 2.55
N GLU A 49 21.10 19.24 1.57
CA GLU A 49 20.23 18.63 0.57
C GLU A 49 20.97 17.56 -0.25
N ASP A 50 22.18 17.85 -0.73
CA ASP A 50 23.03 16.90 -1.46
C ASP A 50 23.37 15.68 -0.59
N TYR A 51 23.64 15.89 0.70
CA TYR A 51 23.91 14.80 1.65
C TYR A 51 22.67 13.92 1.88
N LEU A 52 21.51 14.52 2.13
CA LEU A 52 20.25 13.80 2.32
C LEU A 52 19.89 12.99 1.07
N GLU A 53 20.07 13.58 -0.09
CA GLU A 53 19.80 12.92 -1.36
C GLU A 53 20.70 11.71 -1.60
N LYS A 54 21.99 11.81 -1.23
CA LYS A 54 22.88 10.64 -1.25
C LYS A 54 22.35 9.51 -0.37
N LYS A 55 21.91 9.85 0.86
CA LYS A 55 21.33 8.86 1.79
C LYS A 55 20.04 8.24 1.27
N ARG A 56 19.21 9.01 0.56
CA ARG A 56 18.04 8.47 -0.16
C ARG A 56 18.44 7.52 -1.29
N GLY A 57 19.51 7.82 -2.03
CA GLY A 57 20.07 6.89 -3.02
C GLY A 57 20.53 5.57 -2.39
N ASP A 58 21.17 5.63 -1.21
CA ASP A 58 21.66 4.46 -0.50
C ASP A 58 20.51 3.57 0.06
N PHE A 59 19.42 4.18 0.56
CA PHE A 59 18.20 3.48 0.97
C PHE A 59 16.93 4.20 0.45
N PRO A 60 16.38 3.76 -0.69
CA PRO A 60 15.33 4.51 -1.36
C PRO A 60 13.96 4.62 -0.64
N ARG A 61 13.74 3.95 0.49
CA ARG A 61 12.55 4.24 1.34
C ARG A 61 12.66 5.59 2.06
N PHE A 62 13.86 6.15 2.21
CA PHE A 62 14.05 7.51 2.73
C PHE A 62 13.52 8.60 1.81
N TYR A 63 13.15 8.29 0.55
CA TYR A 63 12.41 9.22 -0.30
C TYR A 63 10.99 9.51 0.22
N PHE A 64 10.44 8.63 1.07
CA PHE A 64 9.09 8.78 1.66
C PHE A 64 9.08 9.57 2.97
N LEU A 65 10.26 9.88 3.50
CA LEU A 65 10.43 10.71 4.69
C LEU A 65 10.56 12.18 4.30
N SER A 66 10.03 13.05 5.15
CA SER A 66 10.36 14.48 5.14
C SER A 66 11.86 14.69 5.41
N ASN A 67 12.37 15.88 5.07
CA ASN A 67 13.75 16.22 5.38
C ASN A 67 14.01 16.17 6.90
N ASP A 68 13.05 16.60 7.71
CA ASP A 68 13.19 16.65 9.16
C ASP A 68 13.24 15.25 9.78
N GLU A 69 12.34 14.35 9.39
CA GLU A 69 12.36 12.95 9.83
C GLU A 69 13.66 12.25 9.44
N LEU A 70 14.13 12.45 8.19
CA LEU A 70 15.37 11.85 7.74
C LEU A 70 16.58 12.41 8.50
N LEU A 71 16.62 13.72 8.77
CA LEU A 71 17.67 14.32 9.60
C LEU A 71 17.65 13.78 11.02
N GLU A 72 16.46 13.58 11.60
CA GLU A 72 16.31 13.02 12.94
C GLU A 72 16.90 11.59 13.02
N ILE A 73 16.61 10.75 12.03
CA ILE A 73 17.17 9.39 11.92
C ILE A 73 18.69 9.44 11.78
N LEU A 74 19.22 10.30 10.91
CA LEU A 74 20.66 10.36 10.62
C LEU A 74 21.46 10.97 11.79
N ALA A 75 20.91 11.99 12.44
CA ALA A 75 21.51 12.62 13.62
C ALA A 75 21.54 11.66 14.82
N ASN A 76 20.52 10.80 14.96
CA ASN A 76 20.38 9.84 16.04
C ASN A 76 20.63 8.40 15.57
N SER A 77 21.57 8.19 14.66
CA SER A 77 21.83 6.88 14.04
C SER A 77 22.18 5.74 15.02
N GLN A 78 22.59 6.07 16.25
CA GLN A 78 22.87 5.10 17.32
C GLN A 78 21.67 4.86 18.26
N ASN A 79 20.66 5.72 18.22
CA ASN A 79 19.46 5.59 19.04
C ASN A 79 18.38 4.82 18.28
N LEU A 80 18.29 3.52 18.57
CA LEU A 80 17.33 2.62 17.94
C LEU A 80 15.87 3.02 18.21
N GLU A 81 15.57 3.71 19.31
CA GLU A 81 14.20 4.13 19.61
C GLU A 81 13.70 5.18 18.61
N VAL A 82 14.55 6.17 18.30
CA VAL A 82 14.25 7.22 17.32
C VAL A 82 14.06 6.63 15.92
N ILE A 83 14.92 5.67 15.55
CA ILE A 83 14.81 4.99 14.26
C ILE A 83 13.49 4.20 14.19
N GLN A 84 13.12 3.51 15.27
CA GLN A 84 11.90 2.72 15.32
C GLN A 84 10.62 3.56 15.19
N GLN A 85 10.59 4.79 15.68
CA GLN A 85 9.44 5.70 15.51
C GLN A 85 9.14 6.05 14.05
N ASN A 86 10.16 6.02 13.19
CA ASN A 86 10.08 6.36 11.78
C ASN A 86 9.88 5.15 10.86
N LEU A 87 9.94 3.91 11.38
CA LEU A 87 9.79 2.69 10.56
C LEU A 87 8.43 2.61 9.86
N LYS A 88 7.36 3.09 10.50
CA LYS A 88 5.99 3.12 9.95
C LYS A 88 5.86 3.95 8.66
N THR A 89 6.77 4.87 8.41
CA THR A 89 6.77 5.69 7.19
C THR A 89 7.60 5.01 6.10
N CYS A 90 8.64 4.25 6.49
CA CYS A 90 9.50 3.50 5.56
C CYS A 90 8.87 2.18 5.11
N PHE A 91 8.15 1.47 5.98
CA PHE A 91 7.56 0.16 5.75
C PHE A 91 6.04 0.18 5.93
N ASP A 92 5.32 -0.71 5.26
CA ASP A 92 3.84 -0.75 5.38
C ASP A 92 3.39 -1.09 6.80
N ASN A 93 3.94 -2.16 7.39
CA ASN A 93 3.56 -2.59 8.74
C ASN A 93 4.71 -3.16 9.59
N ILE A 94 5.96 -2.71 9.36
CA ILE A 94 7.00 -2.90 10.38
C ILE A 94 6.85 -1.77 11.41
N TYR A 95 6.14 -2.06 12.50
CA TYR A 95 5.91 -1.10 13.58
C TYR A 95 7.08 -1.05 14.57
N ARG A 96 7.68 -2.21 14.87
CA ARG A 96 8.81 -2.35 15.80
C ARG A 96 9.71 -3.50 15.38
N LEU A 97 11.00 -3.39 15.67
CA LEU A 97 11.99 -4.46 15.51
C LEU A 97 12.43 -4.99 16.88
N GLU A 98 12.55 -6.31 17.00
CA GLU A 98 13.21 -6.95 18.15
C GLU A 98 14.72 -6.96 17.91
N ILE A 99 15.46 -6.08 18.57
CA ILE A 99 16.91 -5.98 18.44
C ILE A 99 17.55 -6.48 19.74
N GLU A 100 18.45 -7.44 19.63
CA GLU A 100 19.20 -7.96 20.78
C GLU A 100 20.30 -6.99 21.21
N GLU A 101 20.36 -6.64 22.49
CA GLU A 101 21.26 -5.59 23.01
C GLU A 101 22.75 -5.91 22.76
N ASP A 102 23.19 -7.14 22.99
CA ASP A 102 24.60 -7.52 22.88
C ASP A 102 25.05 -7.67 21.41
N SER A 103 24.33 -8.50 20.66
CA SER A 103 24.71 -8.86 19.29
C SER A 103 24.29 -7.80 18.28
N GLN A 104 23.34 -6.93 18.63
CA GLN A 104 22.63 -6.02 17.73
C GLN A 104 21.97 -6.78 16.57
N ALA A 105 21.64 -8.06 16.75
CA ALA A 105 20.92 -8.85 15.78
C ALA A 105 19.43 -8.52 15.83
N VAL A 106 18.83 -8.27 14.67
CA VAL A 106 17.40 -8.05 14.52
C VAL A 106 16.71 -9.42 14.43
N LYS A 107 16.04 -9.82 15.51
CA LYS A 107 15.44 -11.16 15.67
C LYS A 107 14.07 -11.29 15.03
N SER A 108 13.23 -10.26 15.10
CA SER A 108 11.84 -10.31 14.66
C SER A 108 11.33 -8.93 14.28
N MET A 109 10.30 -8.89 13.43
CA MET A 109 9.50 -7.71 13.14
C MET A 109 8.13 -7.84 13.81
N TYR A 110 7.62 -6.73 14.34
CA TYR A 110 6.28 -6.61 14.91
C TYR A 110 5.39 -5.75 14.04
N SER A 111 4.15 -6.20 13.82
CA SER A 111 3.12 -5.37 13.19
C SER A 111 2.47 -4.41 14.18
N GLY A 112 1.73 -3.43 13.67
CA GLY A 112 0.89 -2.54 14.49
C GLY A 112 -0.21 -3.26 15.27
N GLU A 113 -0.60 -4.46 14.82
CA GLU A 113 -1.55 -5.35 15.51
C GLU A 113 -0.89 -6.21 16.58
N GLY A 114 0.45 -6.19 16.69
CA GLY A 114 1.23 -6.99 17.63
C GLY A 114 1.64 -8.37 17.10
N GLU A 115 1.47 -8.65 15.80
CA GLU A 115 1.96 -9.89 15.20
C GLU A 115 3.49 -9.90 15.17
N LYS A 116 4.11 -10.94 15.74
CA LYS A 116 5.57 -11.11 15.80
C LYS A 116 6.02 -12.13 14.76
N VAL A 117 6.79 -11.69 13.77
CA VAL A 117 7.38 -12.56 12.74
C VAL A 117 8.90 -12.62 12.92
N PRO A 118 9.48 -13.80 13.23
CA PRO A 118 10.92 -13.97 13.28
C PRO A 118 11.59 -13.81 11.92
N PHE A 119 12.78 -13.21 11.88
CA PHE A 119 13.57 -13.20 10.66
C PHE A 119 14.26 -14.55 10.45
N ASN A 120 14.20 -15.08 9.23
CA ASN A 120 14.91 -16.29 8.84
C ASN A 120 16.43 -16.08 8.90
N LYS A 121 16.92 -15.00 8.29
CA LYS A 121 18.28 -14.51 8.44
C LYS A 121 18.22 -13.23 9.26
N LYS A 122 18.91 -13.19 10.40
CA LYS A 122 18.86 -12.06 11.34
C LYS A 122 19.86 -10.99 10.90
N PRO A 123 19.43 -9.86 10.31
CA PRO A 123 20.36 -8.79 9.95
C PRO A 123 20.92 -8.14 11.22
N SER A 124 22.06 -7.46 11.09
CA SER A 124 22.68 -6.74 12.21
C SER A 124 22.37 -5.25 12.11
N ALA A 125 21.86 -4.63 13.17
CA ALA A 125 21.61 -3.20 13.27
C ALA A 125 22.89 -2.38 13.55
N ARG A 126 24.07 -2.88 13.13
CA ARG A 126 25.37 -2.21 13.31
C ARG A 126 25.75 -1.44 12.05
N GLY A 127 26.37 -0.27 12.24
CA GLY A 127 26.88 0.56 11.16
C GLY A 127 25.88 1.61 10.68
N GLN A 128 25.92 1.92 9.39
CA GLN A 128 25.09 2.97 8.79
C GLN A 128 23.63 2.52 8.68
N VAL A 129 22.69 3.43 8.99
CA VAL A 129 21.26 3.10 9.13
C VAL A 129 20.64 2.61 7.83
N GLU A 130 20.95 3.29 6.74
CA GLU A 130 20.56 2.91 5.38
C GLU A 130 21.02 1.49 5.01
N THR A 131 22.20 1.06 5.46
CA THR A 131 22.75 -0.25 5.08
C THR A 131 22.01 -1.37 5.79
N TRP A 132 21.83 -1.27 7.10
CA TRP A 132 21.15 -2.34 7.83
C TRP A 132 19.64 -2.33 7.60
N LEU A 133 19.01 -1.16 7.33
CA LEU A 133 17.60 -1.12 6.94
C LEU A 133 17.35 -1.78 5.57
N ASN A 134 18.28 -1.65 4.63
CA ASN A 134 18.24 -2.44 3.39
C ASN A 134 18.32 -3.95 3.70
N SER A 135 19.23 -4.37 4.58
CA SER A 135 19.31 -5.79 4.99
C SER A 135 18.05 -6.27 5.70
N VAL A 136 17.37 -5.42 6.49
CA VAL A 136 16.07 -5.72 7.09
C VAL A 136 14.99 -5.90 6.01
N GLN A 137 14.96 -5.04 5.01
CA GLN A 137 14.02 -5.17 3.88
C GLN A 137 14.23 -6.48 3.10
N GLU A 138 15.48 -6.85 2.82
CA GLU A 138 15.80 -8.11 2.15
C GLU A 138 15.41 -9.32 3.02
N ALA A 139 15.80 -9.30 4.29
CA ALA A 139 15.47 -10.36 5.25
C ALA A 139 13.96 -10.51 5.46
N MET A 140 13.19 -9.42 5.41
CA MET A 140 11.74 -9.42 5.48
C MET A 140 11.15 -10.22 4.32
N ARG A 141 11.52 -9.89 3.07
CA ARG A 141 11.02 -10.58 1.87
C ARG A 141 11.40 -12.05 1.87
N GLU A 142 12.65 -12.38 2.19
CA GLU A 142 13.12 -13.77 2.29
C GLU A 142 12.36 -14.57 3.37
N SER A 143 12.08 -13.94 4.53
CA SER A 143 11.37 -14.59 5.63
C SER A 143 9.92 -14.87 5.27
N LEU A 144 9.23 -13.90 4.66
CA LEU A 144 7.84 -14.07 4.21
C LEU A 144 7.73 -15.13 3.12
N LEU A 145 8.63 -15.16 2.15
CA LEU A 145 8.68 -16.22 1.15
C LEU A 145 8.85 -17.60 1.80
N LYS A 146 9.78 -17.74 2.76
CA LYS A 146 9.98 -19.00 3.51
C LYS A 146 8.71 -19.42 4.25
N TYR A 147 8.08 -18.51 5.00
CA TYR A 147 6.87 -18.83 5.75
C TYR A 147 5.68 -19.11 4.83
N MET A 148 5.64 -18.50 3.64
CA MET A 148 4.63 -18.80 2.63
C MET A 148 4.80 -20.22 2.09
N LYS A 149 6.03 -20.65 1.78
CA LYS A 149 6.33 -22.04 1.38
C LYS A 149 5.97 -23.04 2.46
N GLN A 150 6.32 -22.72 3.71
CA GLN A 150 5.97 -23.55 4.85
C GLN A 150 4.45 -23.64 5.00
N GLY A 151 3.74 -22.50 5.03
CA GLY A 151 2.30 -22.46 5.16
C GLY A 151 1.58 -23.19 4.04
N PHE A 152 2.06 -23.08 2.79
CA PHE A 152 1.53 -23.82 1.64
C PHE A 152 1.74 -25.32 1.80
N THR A 153 2.97 -25.76 2.11
CA THR A 153 3.28 -27.18 2.36
C THR A 153 2.42 -27.75 3.49
N ASP A 154 2.38 -27.04 4.62
CA ASP A 154 1.61 -27.43 5.79
C ASP A 154 0.12 -27.53 5.44
N PHE A 155 -0.42 -26.60 4.63
CA PHE A 155 -1.81 -26.65 4.16
C PHE A 155 -2.08 -27.86 3.25
N THR A 156 -1.20 -28.13 2.28
CA THR A 156 -1.37 -29.25 1.34
C THR A 156 -1.28 -30.62 2.00
N ASN A 157 -0.56 -30.71 3.13
CA ASN A 157 -0.45 -31.93 3.91
C ASN A 157 -1.60 -32.12 4.90
N LEU A 158 -2.52 -31.16 5.02
CA LEU A 158 -3.70 -31.28 5.87
C LEU A 158 -4.65 -32.36 5.34
N GLY A 159 -5.18 -33.16 6.26
CA GLY A 159 -6.39 -33.94 5.99
C GLY A 159 -7.63 -33.04 5.92
N SER A 160 -8.77 -33.63 5.53
CA SER A 160 -10.07 -32.95 5.55
C SER A 160 -10.49 -32.62 6.99
N GLY A 161 -10.41 -31.34 7.38
CA GLY A 161 -10.87 -30.83 8.69
C GLY A 161 -9.90 -29.92 9.42
N ASP A 162 -8.65 -29.79 8.97
CA ASP A 162 -7.56 -29.15 9.73
C ASP A 162 -7.32 -27.66 9.37
N ARG A 163 -8.11 -27.09 8.44
CA ARG A 163 -8.03 -25.65 8.05
C ARG A 163 -8.20 -24.72 9.25
N LYS A 164 -9.10 -25.05 10.18
CA LYS A 164 -9.39 -24.24 11.38
C LYS A 164 -8.18 -24.09 12.32
N GLU A 165 -7.40 -25.16 12.48
CA GLU A 165 -6.20 -25.13 13.32
C GLU A 165 -5.01 -24.54 12.55
N TRP A 166 -4.88 -24.85 11.26
CA TRP A 166 -3.86 -24.24 10.40
C TRP A 166 -3.90 -22.71 10.38
N ILE A 167 -5.10 -22.10 10.35
CA ILE A 167 -5.28 -20.64 10.42
C ILE A 167 -4.69 -20.05 11.72
N LYS A 168 -4.72 -20.80 12.82
CA LYS A 168 -4.26 -20.31 14.13
C LYS A 168 -2.75 -20.44 14.32
N THR A 169 -2.07 -21.27 13.53
CA THR A 169 -0.64 -21.58 13.68
C THR A 169 0.27 -20.78 12.74
N HIS A 170 -0.30 -20.06 11.77
CA HIS A 170 0.43 -19.30 10.76
C HIS A 170 0.16 -17.78 10.86
N PHE A 171 1.06 -16.98 10.29
CA PHE A 171 0.95 -15.52 10.29
C PHE A 171 -0.17 -15.02 9.36
N GLY A 172 -0.81 -13.91 9.70
CA GLY A 172 -2.01 -13.41 9.02
C GLY A 172 -1.86 -13.21 7.52
N GLN A 173 -0.76 -12.57 7.09
CA GLN A 173 -0.46 -12.39 5.67
C GLN A 173 -0.26 -13.72 4.92
N ILE A 174 0.39 -14.69 5.59
CA ILE A 174 0.64 -16.02 5.03
C ILE A 174 -0.66 -16.79 4.90
N VAL A 175 -1.49 -16.75 5.95
CA VAL A 175 -2.82 -17.37 5.99
C VAL A 175 -3.69 -16.87 4.84
N ALA A 176 -3.77 -15.55 4.65
CA ALA A 176 -4.57 -14.95 3.58
C ALA A 176 -4.07 -15.35 2.18
N THR A 177 -2.76 -15.26 1.95
CA THR A 177 -2.19 -15.51 0.62
C THR A 177 -2.24 -17.00 0.24
N VAL A 178 -1.88 -17.89 1.17
CA VAL A 178 -1.94 -19.34 0.92
C VAL A 178 -3.38 -19.83 0.76
N SER A 179 -4.33 -19.30 1.54
CA SER A 179 -5.76 -19.62 1.35
C SER A 179 -6.22 -19.27 -0.07
N GLN A 180 -5.79 -18.11 -0.59
CA GLN A 180 -6.11 -17.69 -1.96
C GLN A 180 -5.45 -18.58 -3.02
N ILE A 181 -4.18 -18.98 -2.83
CA ILE A 181 -3.49 -19.91 -3.75
C ILE A 181 -4.24 -21.24 -3.83
N VAL A 182 -4.57 -21.83 -2.68
CA VAL A 182 -5.24 -23.13 -2.64
C VAL A 182 -6.67 -23.05 -3.15
N TRP A 183 -7.38 -21.96 -2.86
CA TRP A 183 -8.70 -21.73 -3.42
C TRP A 183 -8.65 -21.61 -4.96
N CYS A 184 -7.65 -20.92 -5.52
CA CYS A 184 -7.47 -20.82 -6.96
C CYS A 184 -7.21 -22.19 -7.60
N SER A 185 -6.25 -22.96 -7.07
CA SER A 185 -5.92 -24.27 -7.62
C SER A 185 -7.08 -25.27 -7.50
N SER A 186 -7.80 -25.25 -6.37
CA SER A 186 -9.00 -26.08 -6.18
C SER A 186 -10.09 -25.69 -7.16
N THR A 187 -10.38 -24.40 -7.30
CA THR A 187 -11.41 -23.91 -8.24
C THR A 187 -11.09 -24.31 -9.67
N GLU A 188 -9.83 -24.20 -10.10
CA GLU A 188 -9.41 -24.67 -11.42
C GLU A 188 -9.57 -26.18 -11.61
N ALA A 189 -9.29 -26.98 -10.58
CA ALA A 189 -9.52 -28.43 -10.63
C ALA A 189 -11.01 -28.77 -10.83
N PHE A 190 -11.91 -28.11 -10.09
CA PHE A 190 -13.37 -28.31 -10.25
C PHE A 190 -13.90 -27.75 -11.58
N ILE A 191 -13.35 -26.66 -12.10
CA ILE A 191 -13.68 -26.18 -13.46
C ILE A 191 -13.30 -27.25 -14.50
N ASN A 192 -12.09 -27.78 -14.45
CA ASN A 192 -11.62 -28.77 -15.42
C ASN A 192 -12.37 -30.12 -15.31
N ASP A 193 -12.82 -30.49 -14.10
CA ASP A 193 -13.64 -31.68 -13.86
C ASP A 193 -15.10 -31.51 -14.33
N SER A 194 -15.56 -30.26 -14.53
CA SER A 194 -16.94 -29.97 -14.94
C SER A 194 -17.32 -30.53 -16.31
N GLU A 195 -16.34 -30.83 -17.18
CA GLU A 195 -16.59 -31.54 -18.43
C GLU A 195 -17.05 -32.99 -18.21
N GLN A 196 -16.59 -33.63 -17.14
CA GLN A 196 -16.90 -35.04 -16.81
C GLN A 196 -18.00 -35.15 -15.76
N ASN A 197 -18.04 -34.22 -14.82
CA ASN A 197 -19.01 -34.14 -13.74
C ASN A 197 -19.75 -32.78 -13.76
N PRO A 198 -20.97 -32.70 -14.31
CA PRO A 198 -21.74 -31.45 -14.34
C PRO A 198 -22.02 -30.84 -12.96
N ASP A 199 -21.99 -31.65 -11.89
CA ASP A 199 -22.22 -31.18 -10.52
C ASP A 199 -20.93 -30.71 -9.82
N SER A 200 -19.77 -30.79 -10.48
CA SER A 200 -18.45 -30.48 -9.90
C SER A 200 -18.37 -29.08 -9.26
N LEU A 201 -18.83 -28.03 -9.96
CA LEU A 201 -18.88 -26.67 -9.41
C LEU A 201 -19.94 -26.52 -8.30
N SER A 202 -21.01 -27.30 -8.34
CA SER A 202 -22.03 -27.33 -7.27
C SER A 202 -21.48 -27.95 -5.99
N GLU A 203 -20.70 -29.03 -6.10
CA GLU A 203 -19.96 -29.64 -4.99
C GLU A 203 -18.96 -28.66 -4.40
N TRP A 204 -18.16 -27.99 -5.25
CA TRP A 204 -17.20 -26.98 -4.79
C TRP A 204 -17.86 -25.79 -4.10
N TYR A 205 -18.99 -25.31 -4.62
CA TYR A 205 -19.78 -24.27 -3.97
C TYR A 205 -20.18 -24.67 -2.55
N ASN A 206 -20.66 -25.91 -2.36
CA ASN A 206 -21.06 -26.41 -1.05
C ASN A 206 -19.87 -26.52 -0.08
N VAL A 207 -18.67 -26.89 -0.58
CA VAL A 207 -17.44 -26.87 0.23
C VAL A 207 -17.11 -25.46 0.69
N ASN A 208 -17.22 -24.45 -0.18
CA ASN A 208 -16.99 -23.04 0.19
C ASN A 208 -18.00 -22.56 1.25
N VAL A 209 -19.28 -22.94 1.11
CA VAL A 209 -20.32 -22.63 2.10
C VAL A 209 -20.00 -23.26 3.46
N ASP A 210 -19.58 -24.53 3.49
CA ASP A 210 -19.21 -25.20 4.74
C ASP A 210 -17.97 -24.58 5.38
N GLN A 211 -16.93 -24.28 4.61
CA GLN A 211 -15.72 -23.61 5.10
C GLN A 211 -16.04 -22.23 5.71
N LEU A 212 -16.91 -21.44 5.07
CA LEU A 212 -17.37 -20.16 5.60
C LEU A 212 -18.16 -20.30 6.91
N LYS A 213 -19.01 -21.33 7.01
CA LYS A 213 -19.71 -21.64 8.25
C LYS A 213 -18.72 -21.97 9.37
N GLN A 214 -17.69 -22.76 9.08
CA GLN A 214 -16.64 -23.09 10.04
C GLN A 214 -15.86 -21.84 10.51
N LEU A 215 -15.55 -20.89 9.61
CA LEU A 215 -14.92 -19.62 9.99
C LEU A 215 -15.85 -18.77 10.87
N THR A 216 -17.14 -18.73 10.55
CA THR A 216 -18.14 -17.98 11.34
C THR A 216 -18.28 -18.56 12.75
N GLU A 217 -18.26 -19.89 12.89
CA GLU A 217 -18.23 -20.57 14.19
C GLU A 217 -16.96 -20.21 14.99
N LEU A 218 -15.80 -20.13 14.33
CA LEU A 218 -14.55 -19.71 14.97
C LEU A 218 -14.62 -18.26 15.48
N VAL A 219 -15.18 -17.32 14.71
CA VAL A 219 -15.32 -15.91 15.13
C VAL A 219 -16.13 -15.77 16.41
N ARG A 220 -17.18 -16.59 16.57
CA ARG A 220 -18.03 -16.62 17.78
C ARG A 220 -17.33 -17.23 19.00
N GLY A 221 -16.24 -17.96 18.79
CA GLY A 221 -15.42 -18.52 19.85
C GLY A 221 -14.50 -17.52 20.54
N GLN A 222 -13.69 -18.05 21.45
CA GLN A 222 -12.62 -17.30 22.09
C GLN A 222 -11.39 -17.31 21.18
N LEU A 223 -10.92 -16.11 20.83
CA LEU A 223 -9.78 -15.89 19.93
C LEU A 223 -8.91 -14.77 20.50
N SER A 224 -7.61 -14.85 20.26
CA SER A 224 -6.74 -13.69 20.49
C SER A 224 -7.13 -12.53 19.56
N PRO A 225 -6.80 -11.27 19.90
CA PRO A 225 -7.08 -10.13 19.03
C PRO A 225 -6.54 -10.28 17.61
N ILE A 226 -5.33 -10.86 17.46
CA ILE A 226 -4.70 -11.11 16.16
C ILE A 226 -5.45 -12.20 15.40
N GLN A 227 -5.76 -13.33 16.04
CA GLN A 227 -6.52 -14.41 15.41
C GLN A 227 -7.89 -13.93 14.93
N ARG A 228 -8.58 -13.10 15.73
CA ARG A 228 -9.85 -12.49 15.34
C ARG A 228 -9.70 -11.64 14.07
N LYS A 229 -8.66 -10.80 13.99
CA LYS A 229 -8.38 -10.00 12.78
C LYS A 229 -8.13 -10.86 11.55
N ILE A 230 -7.33 -11.92 11.68
CA ILE A 230 -7.04 -12.86 10.59
C ILE A 230 -8.34 -13.51 10.09
N ILE A 231 -9.17 -14.01 11.00
CA ILE A 231 -10.39 -14.72 10.63
C ILE A 231 -11.43 -13.75 10.01
N VAL A 232 -11.59 -12.53 10.54
CA VAL A 232 -12.47 -11.51 9.95
C VAL A 232 -12.04 -11.16 8.52
N ALA A 233 -10.72 -11.02 8.29
CA ALA A 233 -10.17 -10.79 6.96
C ALA A 233 -10.45 -11.98 6.02
N LEU A 234 -10.24 -13.22 6.49
CA LEU A 234 -10.56 -14.42 5.73
C LEU A 234 -12.05 -14.56 5.40
N VAL A 235 -12.94 -14.28 6.35
CA VAL A 235 -14.39 -14.32 6.09
C VAL A 235 -14.75 -13.35 4.97
N THR A 236 -14.17 -12.14 4.98
CA THR A 236 -14.40 -11.14 3.93
C THR A 236 -13.98 -11.65 2.55
N THR A 237 -12.81 -12.29 2.45
CA THR A 237 -12.30 -12.83 1.17
C THR A 237 -13.02 -14.10 0.74
N ASP A 238 -13.33 -15.00 1.68
CA ASP A 238 -13.97 -16.29 1.39
C ASP A 238 -15.44 -16.08 0.96
N VAL A 239 -16.13 -15.03 1.46
CA VAL A 239 -17.47 -14.67 0.95
C VAL A 239 -17.41 -14.34 -0.53
N HIS A 240 -16.47 -13.47 -0.93
CA HIS A 240 -16.27 -13.13 -2.33
C HIS A 240 -15.88 -14.35 -3.17
N ALA A 241 -14.98 -15.20 -2.65
CA ALA A 241 -14.57 -16.45 -3.29
C ALA A 241 -15.76 -17.40 -3.56
N ARG A 242 -16.64 -17.58 -2.57
CA ARG A 242 -17.87 -18.38 -2.69
C ARG A 242 -18.85 -17.81 -3.71
N ASP A 243 -18.97 -16.49 -3.77
CA ASP A 243 -19.86 -15.80 -4.72
C ASP A 243 -19.33 -15.91 -6.17
N ILE A 244 -18.00 -15.90 -6.36
CA ILE A 244 -17.36 -16.22 -7.64
C ILE A 244 -17.71 -17.64 -8.06
N VAL A 245 -17.53 -18.65 -7.18
CA VAL A 245 -17.86 -20.05 -7.50
C VAL A 245 -19.33 -20.20 -7.86
N GLY A 246 -20.23 -19.52 -7.14
CA GLY A 246 -21.65 -19.48 -7.48
C GLY A 246 -21.90 -18.93 -8.89
N SER A 247 -21.21 -17.85 -9.27
CA SER A 247 -21.31 -17.25 -10.60
C SER A 247 -20.75 -18.15 -11.71
N LEU A 248 -19.65 -18.86 -11.45
CA LEU A 248 -19.07 -19.84 -12.38
C LEU A 248 -20.02 -21.01 -12.61
N ARG A 249 -20.62 -21.53 -11.53
CA ARG A 249 -21.63 -22.61 -11.57
C ARG A 249 -22.84 -22.18 -12.38
N ASP A 250 -23.42 -21.01 -12.07
CA ASP A 250 -24.65 -20.53 -12.72
C ASP A 250 -24.43 -20.25 -14.21
N ALA A 251 -23.20 -19.91 -14.61
CA ALA A 251 -22.80 -19.73 -16.00
C ALA A 251 -22.36 -21.02 -16.71
N ASN A 252 -22.29 -22.16 -16.02
CA ASN A 252 -21.76 -23.44 -16.52
C ASN A 252 -20.37 -23.31 -17.18
N VAL A 253 -19.43 -22.68 -16.48
CA VAL A 253 -18.04 -22.56 -16.95
C VAL A 253 -17.38 -23.93 -17.01
N LEU A 254 -16.82 -24.29 -18.15
CA LEU A 254 -16.19 -25.59 -18.42
C LEU A 254 -14.67 -25.47 -18.62
N SER A 255 -14.15 -24.26 -18.83
CA SER A 255 -12.72 -24.05 -19.05
C SER A 255 -12.16 -22.93 -18.20
N THR A 256 -10.95 -23.16 -17.66
CA THR A 256 -10.19 -22.11 -16.97
C THR A 256 -9.82 -20.95 -17.91
N SER A 257 -9.90 -21.12 -19.23
CA SER A 257 -9.67 -20.05 -20.21
C SER A 257 -10.83 -19.05 -20.32
N GLU A 258 -12.00 -19.36 -19.75
CA GLU A 258 -13.17 -18.50 -19.83
C GLU A 258 -13.02 -17.21 -19.03
N PHE A 259 -13.58 -16.12 -19.57
CA PHE A 259 -13.40 -14.77 -19.01
C PHE A 259 -13.89 -14.65 -17.57
N LEU A 260 -14.97 -15.34 -17.20
CA LEU A 260 -15.51 -15.29 -15.84
C LEU A 260 -14.51 -15.74 -14.78
N TRP A 261 -13.63 -16.70 -15.10
CA TRP A 261 -12.50 -17.10 -14.26
C TRP A 261 -11.28 -16.21 -14.49
N GLN A 262 -10.94 -15.91 -15.74
CA GLN A 262 -9.73 -15.14 -16.07
C GLN A 262 -9.75 -13.72 -15.50
N GLN A 263 -10.92 -13.11 -15.30
CA GLN A 263 -11.06 -11.78 -14.71
C GLN A 263 -10.73 -11.72 -13.22
N GLN A 264 -10.71 -12.86 -12.52
CA GLN A 264 -10.43 -12.94 -11.09
C GLN A 264 -8.93 -12.73 -10.81
N LEU A 265 -8.61 -12.26 -9.60
CA LEU A 265 -7.23 -12.13 -9.12
C LEU A 265 -6.75 -13.51 -8.63
N ARG A 266 -6.01 -14.22 -9.48
CA ARG A 266 -5.64 -15.62 -9.27
C ARG A 266 -4.19 -15.77 -8.82
N TYR A 267 -3.95 -16.65 -7.86
CA TYR A 267 -2.65 -16.81 -7.20
C TYR A 267 -2.11 -18.21 -7.46
N TYR A 268 -0.82 -18.27 -7.76
CA TYR A 268 -0.14 -19.50 -8.11
C TYR A 268 1.20 -19.53 -7.40
N PHE A 269 1.57 -20.69 -6.88
CA PHE A 269 2.93 -20.94 -6.41
C PHE A 269 3.68 -21.66 -7.52
N GLU A 270 4.62 -20.98 -8.16
CA GLU A 270 5.31 -21.49 -9.35
C GLU A 270 6.81 -21.58 -9.11
N SER A 271 7.42 -22.63 -9.65
CA SER A 271 8.88 -22.79 -9.66
C SER A 271 9.41 -22.47 -11.05
N ASP A 272 10.15 -21.37 -11.19
CA ASP A 272 10.90 -21.04 -12.40
C ASP A 272 12.40 -21.08 -12.11
N LYS A 273 13.16 -21.87 -12.88
CA LYS A 273 14.62 -22.03 -12.74
C LYS A 273 15.09 -22.32 -11.30
N GLY A 274 14.29 -23.07 -10.54
CA GLY A 274 14.59 -23.42 -9.14
C GLY A 274 14.30 -22.32 -8.11
N LYS A 275 13.71 -21.19 -8.53
CA LYS A 275 13.15 -20.18 -7.63
C LYS A 275 11.64 -20.35 -7.60
N GLU A 276 11.13 -20.72 -6.43
CA GLU A 276 9.69 -20.75 -6.21
C GLU A 276 9.21 -19.37 -5.76
N GLU A 277 8.19 -18.86 -6.45
CA GLU A 277 7.61 -17.54 -6.24
C GLU A 277 6.08 -17.59 -6.32
N CYS A 278 5.41 -16.72 -5.57
CA CYS A 278 3.99 -16.48 -5.72
C CYS A 278 3.75 -15.54 -6.91
N ILE A 279 3.07 -16.05 -7.93
CA ILE A 279 2.69 -15.34 -9.15
C ILE A 279 1.19 -15.06 -9.11
N ILE A 280 0.82 -13.83 -9.46
CA ILE A 280 -0.56 -13.37 -9.51
C ILE A 280 -0.93 -13.09 -10.96
N ARG A 281 -2.08 -13.59 -11.38
CA ARG A 281 -2.63 -13.36 -12.72
C ARG A 281 -4.01 -12.75 -12.65
N GLN A 282 -4.25 -11.75 -13.50
CA GLN A 282 -5.58 -11.19 -13.72
C GLN A 282 -5.73 -10.75 -15.17
N VAL A 283 -6.67 -11.36 -15.87
CA VAL A 283 -6.81 -11.29 -17.33
C VAL A 283 -5.45 -11.61 -17.98
N ASN A 284 -4.83 -10.65 -18.67
CA ASN A 284 -3.55 -10.81 -19.34
C ASN A 284 -2.36 -10.35 -18.48
N SER A 285 -2.62 -9.86 -17.27
CA SER A 285 -1.61 -9.29 -16.38
C SER A 285 -0.96 -10.41 -15.58
N VAL A 286 0.37 -10.41 -15.52
CA VAL A 286 1.17 -11.30 -14.67
C VAL A 286 2.04 -10.44 -13.76
N MET A 287 1.97 -10.69 -12.46
CA MET A 287 2.67 -9.92 -11.43
C MET A 287 3.30 -10.88 -10.43
N THR A 288 4.50 -10.55 -9.95
CA THR A 288 5.13 -11.26 -8.83
C THR A 288 4.63 -10.65 -7.51
N TYR A 289 4.32 -11.50 -6.52
CA TYR A 289 3.96 -11.03 -5.18
C TYR A 289 5.14 -10.28 -4.53
N GLY A 290 4.87 -9.13 -3.90
CA GLY A 290 5.92 -8.21 -3.47
C GLY A 290 6.59 -8.53 -2.13
N TYR A 291 5.97 -9.37 -1.31
CA TYR A 291 6.41 -9.73 0.05
C TYR A 291 6.74 -8.51 0.94
N GLU A 292 5.99 -7.41 0.80
CA GLU A 292 5.96 -6.37 1.83
C GLU A 292 5.24 -6.91 3.06
N TYR A 293 5.82 -6.71 4.26
CA TYR A 293 5.17 -7.15 5.49
C TYR A 293 3.98 -6.25 5.83
N MET A 294 2.79 -6.85 5.79
CA MET A 294 1.52 -6.17 6.06
C MET A 294 0.88 -6.62 7.36
N GLY A 295 1.39 -7.66 8.03
CA GLY A 295 0.77 -8.21 9.25
C GLY A 295 -0.67 -8.73 9.05
N ALA A 296 -1.39 -8.89 10.15
CA ALA A 296 -2.81 -9.26 10.17
C ALA A 296 -3.72 -8.05 9.84
N THR A 297 -3.74 -7.64 8.58
CA THR A 297 -4.52 -6.49 8.10
C THR A 297 -5.96 -6.85 7.73
N SER A 298 -6.85 -5.90 7.93
CA SER A 298 -8.22 -5.96 7.42
C SER A 298 -8.23 -5.87 5.89
N ARG A 299 -9.22 -6.53 5.27
CA ARG A 299 -9.46 -6.54 3.83
C ARG A 299 -10.69 -5.68 3.51
N LEU A 300 -10.62 -4.95 2.40
CA LEU A 300 -11.78 -4.26 1.85
C LEU A 300 -12.81 -5.29 1.36
N VAL A 301 -14.09 -5.03 1.55
CA VAL A 301 -15.14 -5.84 0.93
C VAL A 301 -15.06 -5.68 -0.59
N ILE A 302 -14.89 -6.80 -1.29
CA ILE A 302 -14.76 -6.82 -2.75
C ILE A 302 -16.16 -6.87 -3.35
N THR A 303 -16.57 -5.78 -3.98
CA THR A 303 -17.83 -5.65 -4.72
C THR A 303 -17.58 -5.70 -6.23
N PRO A 304 -18.61 -5.85 -7.08
CA PRO A 304 -18.44 -5.75 -8.53
C PRO A 304 -17.81 -4.42 -9.00
N LEU A 305 -17.98 -3.33 -8.24
CA LEU A 305 -17.30 -2.06 -8.50
C LEU A 305 -15.81 -2.16 -8.19
N THR A 306 -15.45 -2.77 -7.06
CA THR A 306 -14.07 -3.04 -6.65
C THR A 306 -13.37 -3.94 -7.65
N ASP A 307 -13.99 -5.03 -8.10
CA ASP A 307 -13.44 -5.94 -9.11
C ASP A 307 -13.11 -5.23 -10.42
N ARG A 308 -14.05 -4.40 -10.91
CA ARG A 308 -13.83 -3.60 -12.11
C ARG A 308 -12.68 -2.63 -11.95
N CYS A 309 -12.56 -2.02 -10.76
CA CYS A 309 -11.42 -1.18 -10.41
C CYS A 309 -10.11 -1.97 -10.48
N TRP A 310 -10.06 -3.16 -9.87
CA TRP A 310 -8.87 -4.00 -9.85
C TRP A 310 -8.45 -4.47 -11.24
N ILE A 311 -9.38 -4.98 -12.04
CA ILE A 311 -9.13 -5.38 -13.44
C ILE A 311 -8.56 -4.20 -14.25
N THR A 312 -9.07 -2.99 -14.02
CA THR A 312 -8.59 -1.80 -14.71
C THR A 312 -7.18 -1.42 -14.27
N ILE A 313 -6.88 -1.49 -12.97
CA ILE A 313 -5.55 -1.19 -12.42
C ILE A 313 -4.53 -2.20 -12.91
N THR A 314 -4.78 -3.50 -12.73
CA THR A 314 -3.84 -4.55 -13.16
C THR A 314 -3.64 -4.52 -14.67
N GLY A 315 -4.72 -4.34 -15.44
CA GLY A 315 -4.65 -4.18 -16.88
C GLY A 315 -3.89 -2.94 -17.34
N ALA A 316 -3.92 -1.83 -16.59
CA ALA A 316 -3.14 -0.63 -16.87
C ALA A 316 -1.64 -0.86 -16.62
N ILE A 317 -1.31 -1.48 -15.49
CA ILE A 317 0.08 -1.81 -15.11
C ILE A 317 0.71 -2.75 -16.13
N ASN A 318 -0.05 -3.73 -16.63
CA ASN A 318 0.41 -4.66 -17.66
C ASN A 318 0.93 -3.94 -18.92
N ILE A 319 0.26 -2.86 -19.33
CA ILE A 319 0.64 -2.03 -20.49
C ILE A 319 1.47 -0.78 -20.11
N LYS A 320 2.07 -0.80 -18.92
CA LYS A 320 2.95 0.25 -18.37
C LYS A 320 2.29 1.63 -18.30
N LEU A 321 0.99 1.66 -18.02
CA LEU A 321 0.22 2.87 -17.71
C LEU A 321 -0.05 2.95 -16.20
N GLY A 322 -0.35 4.16 -15.72
CA GLY A 322 -1.01 4.32 -14.44
C GLY A 322 -2.51 4.06 -14.53
N ALA A 323 -3.19 4.04 -13.39
CA ALA A 323 -4.65 3.96 -13.32
C ALA A 323 -5.27 5.22 -12.72
N ASN A 324 -6.46 5.59 -13.16
CA ASN A 324 -7.20 6.76 -12.66
C ASN A 324 -8.61 6.37 -12.19
N PRO A 325 -8.76 5.86 -10.95
CA PRO A 325 -10.06 5.77 -10.31
C PRO A 325 -10.64 7.17 -10.05
N ALA A 326 -11.79 7.46 -10.67
CA ALA A 326 -12.44 8.76 -10.62
C ALA A 326 -13.93 8.64 -10.27
N GLY A 327 -14.41 9.52 -9.40
CA GLY A 327 -15.81 9.57 -8.97
C GLY A 327 -16.00 10.35 -7.67
N PRO A 328 -17.23 10.46 -7.16
CA PRO A 328 -17.54 11.23 -5.96
C PRO A 328 -16.71 10.84 -4.72
N ALA A 329 -16.66 11.70 -3.70
CA ALA A 329 -16.05 11.35 -2.41
C ALA A 329 -16.79 10.15 -1.77
N GLY A 330 -16.08 9.36 -0.96
CA GLY A 330 -16.68 8.21 -0.27
C GLY A 330 -16.90 6.94 -1.11
N THR A 331 -16.51 6.93 -2.38
CA THR A 331 -16.76 5.79 -3.29
C THR A 331 -15.67 4.71 -3.29
N GLY A 332 -14.72 4.77 -2.33
CA GLY A 332 -13.70 3.75 -2.13
C GLY A 332 -12.54 3.76 -3.13
N LYS A 333 -12.21 4.90 -3.76
CA LYS A 333 -11.16 5.02 -4.79
C LYS A 333 -9.76 4.70 -4.26
N THR A 334 -9.39 5.35 -3.16
CA THR A 334 -8.08 5.19 -2.51
C THR A 334 -8.01 3.82 -1.85
N GLU A 335 -9.08 3.39 -1.19
CA GLU A 335 -9.19 2.12 -0.49
C GLU A 335 -9.08 0.93 -1.46
N SER A 336 -9.73 0.98 -2.63
CA SER A 336 -9.65 -0.07 -3.64
C SER A 336 -8.23 -0.23 -4.18
N THR A 337 -7.53 0.88 -4.39
CA THR A 337 -6.14 0.89 -4.85
C THR A 337 -5.20 0.31 -3.78
N LYS A 338 -5.35 0.74 -2.53
CA LYS A 338 -4.55 0.22 -1.41
C LYS A 338 -4.82 -1.26 -1.17
N ASP A 339 -6.06 -1.70 -1.23
CA ASP A 339 -6.41 -3.09 -0.95
C ASP A 339 -5.91 -4.04 -2.04
N LEU A 340 -5.88 -3.60 -3.31
CA LEU A 340 -5.23 -4.34 -4.40
C LEU A 340 -3.71 -4.43 -4.18
N ALA A 341 -3.06 -3.32 -3.84
CA ALA A 341 -1.62 -3.34 -3.57
C ALA A 341 -1.30 -4.32 -2.42
N LYS A 342 -2.13 -4.32 -1.37
CA LYS A 342 -2.04 -5.32 -0.30
C LYS A 342 -2.25 -6.74 -0.81
N ALA A 343 -3.24 -6.96 -1.68
CA ALA A 343 -3.49 -8.27 -2.28
C ALA A 343 -2.23 -8.79 -3.02
N ILE A 344 -1.49 -7.89 -3.66
CA ILE A 344 -0.26 -8.21 -4.42
C ILE A 344 0.99 -8.21 -3.52
N GLY A 345 0.86 -7.88 -2.23
CA GLY A 345 1.99 -7.79 -1.31
C GLY A 345 2.94 -6.63 -1.60
N MET A 346 2.42 -5.54 -2.18
CA MET A 346 3.17 -4.34 -2.53
C MET A 346 2.91 -3.23 -1.52
N GLN A 347 3.96 -2.53 -1.10
CA GLN A 347 3.81 -1.28 -0.35
C GLN A 347 3.11 -0.23 -1.23
N CYS A 348 2.08 0.42 -0.69
CA CYS A 348 1.35 1.48 -1.38
C CYS A 348 1.44 2.79 -0.60
N ILE A 349 2.20 3.74 -1.14
CA ILE A 349 2.34 5.08 -0.56
C ILE A 349 1.15 5.93 -0.99
N VAL A 350 0.32 6.33 -0.03
CA VAL A 350 -0.76 7.29 -0.29
C VAL A 350 -0.21 8.69 -0.07
N PHE A 351 -0.31 9.52 -1.11
CA PHE A 351 0.13 10.91 -1.06
C PHE A 351 -1.05 11.81 -1.33
N ASN A 352 -1.45 12.61 -0.32
CA ASN A 352 -2.59 13.51 -0.43
C ASN A 352 -2.15 14.79 -1.15
N CYS A 353 -2.64 15.01 -2.36
CA CYS A 353 -2.27 16.16 -3.16
C CYS A 353 -2.98 17.44 -2.71
N SER A 354 -2.27 18.56 -2.85
CA SER A 354 -2.75 19.91 -2.58
C SER A 354 -2.17 20.88 -3.61
N ASP A 355 -2.58 22.15 -3.53
CA ASP A 355 -2.02 23.27 -4.28
C ASP A 355 -0.56 23.59 -3.90
N GLN A 356 -0.08 23.09 -2.75
CA GLN A 356 1.31 23.26 -2.30
C GLN A 356 2.28 22.23 -2.89
N VAL A 357 1.79 21.25 -3.65
CA VAL A 357 2.63 20.21 -4.25
C VAL A 357 3.41 20.79 -5.41
N ASP A 358 4.75 20.69 -5.33
CA ASP A 358 5.65 21.10 -6.42
C ASP A 358 6.17 19.90 -7.23
N TYR A 359 6.74 20.19 -8.40
CA TYR A 359 7.28 19.17 -9.30
C TYR A 359 8.54 18.48 -8.74
N LYS A 360 9.25 19.11 -7.79
CA LYS A 360 10.47 18.57 -7.18
C LYS A 360 10.12 17.50 -6.14
N MET A 361 9.08 17.74 -5.35
CA MET A 361 8.51 16.81 -4.39
C MET A 361 8.00 15.57 -5.12
N MET A 362 7.29 15.76 -6.25
CA MET A 362 6.85 14.65 -7.09
C MET A 362 8.01 13.90 -7.75
N GLY A 363 9.02 14.62 -8.26
CA GLY A 363 10.25 13.99 -8.77
C GLY A 363 10.95 13.15 -7.69
N ARG A 364 11.04 13.67 -6.45
CA ARG A 364 11.60 12.93 -5.32
C ARG A 364 10.78 11.67 -5.00
N LEU A 365 9.45 11.80 -4.92
CA LEU A 365 8.54 10.67 -4.68
C LEU A 365 8.72 9.60 -5.76
N PHE A 366 8.67 10.00 -7.04
CA PHE A 366 8.83 9.07 -8.15
C PHE A 366 10.21 8.40 -8.20
N SER A 367 11.27 9.12 -7.84
CA SER A 367 12.62 8.53 -7.72
C SER A 367 12.65 7.42 -6.66
N GLY A 368 12.00 7.64 -5.51
CA GLY A 368 11.84 6.61 -4.48
C GLY A 368 11.02 5.41 -4.95
N LEU A 369 9.88 5.68 -5.59
CA LEU A 369 8.98 4.65 -6.12
C LEU A 369 9.65 3.79 -7.19
N SER A 370 10.37 4.41 -8.15
CA SER A 370 11.09 3.69 -9.20
C SER A 370 12.21 2.81 -8.64
N GLN A 371 12.95 3.27 -7.64
CA GLN A 371 14.06 2.52 -7.05
C GLN A 371 13.61 1.43 -6.07
N GLN A 372 12.45 1.58 -5.42
CA GLN A 372 11.87 0.55 -4.55
C GLN A 372 10.94 -0.42 -5.28
N GLY A 373 10.36 0.01 -6.40
CA GLY A 373 9.32 -0.74 -7.09
C GLY A 373 7.97 -0.70 -6.36
N CYS A 374 7.73 0.28 -5.49
CA CYS A 374 6.49 0.41 -4.73
C CYS A 374 5.37 1.04 -5.56
N TRP A 375 4.14 0.90 -5.06
CA TRP A 375 2.99 1.58 -5.64
C TRP A 375 2.76 2.91 -4.95
N THR A 376 2.09 3.82 -5.66
CA THR A 376 1.54 5.03 -5.03
C THR A 376 0.10 5.27 -5.44
N CYS A 377 -0.67 5.82 -4.52
CA CYS A 377 -1.97 6.41 -4.77
C CYS A 377 -1.85 7.91 -4.52
N LEU A 378 -1.83 8.72 -5.57
CA LEU A 378 -1.87 10.18 -5.48
C LEU A 378 -3.34 10.57 -5.29
N ASP A 379 -3.71 10.76 -4.03
CA ASP A 379 -5.08 11.08 -3.68
C ASP A 379 -5.37 12.53 -4.03
N GLU A 380 -6.57 12.79 -4.54
CA GLU A 380 -7.00 14.15 -4.86
C GLU A 380 -6.09 14.86 -5.88
N PHE A 381 -5.53 14.11 -6.82
CA PHE A 381 -4.48 14.54 -7.76
C PHE A 381 -4.84 15.80 -8.58
N ASN A 382 -6.14 16.02 -8.81
CA ASN A 382 -6.68 17.20 -9.47
C ASN A 382 -6.71 18.48 -8.59
N ARG A 383 -6.07 18.48 -7.42
CA ARG A 383 -5.75 19.69 -6.62
C ARG A 383 -4.42 20.33 -6.99
N ILE A 384 -3.57 19.63 -7.74
CA ILE A 384 -2.27 20.17 -8.15
C ILE A 384 -2.49 21.20 -9.26
N ASP A 385 -1.72 22.28 -9.20
CA ASP A 385 -1.72 23.31 -10.24
C ASP A 385 -1.39 22.74 -11.61
N ILE A 386 -2.07 23.27 -12.63
CA ILE A 386 -1.98 22.76 -14.00
C ILE A 386 -0.56 22.87 -14.59
N GLU A 387 0.19 23.88 -14.19
CA GLU A 387 1.60 24.08 -14.58
C GLU A 387 2.48 22.95 -14.03
N VAL A 388 2.26 22.57 -12.77
CA VAL A 388 2.99 21.48 -12.11
C VAL A 388 2.58 20.12 -12.70
N LEU A 389 1.29 19.91 -12.96
CA LEU A 389 0.78 18.70 -13.62
C LEU A 389 1.44 18.44 -14.99
N SER A 390 1.75 19.51 -15.72
CA SER A 390 2.42 19.43 -17.02
C SER A 390 3.84 18.88 -16.89
N VAL A 391 4.59 19.28 -15.85
CA VAL A 391 5.93 18.74 -15.55
C VAL A 391 5.84 17.29 -15.06
N ILE A 392 4.85 16.98 -14.21
CA ILE A 392 4.60 15.62 -13.74
C ILE A 392 4.32 14.67 -14.92
N ALA A 393 3.60 15.12 -15.95
CA ALA A 393 3.38 14.33 -17.16
C ALA A 393 4.69 13.92 -17.84
N GLN A 394 5.68 14.82 -17.89
CA GLN A 394 7.00 14.52 -18.43
C GLN A 394 7.76 13.51 -17.55
N GLN A 395 7.71 13.67 -16.23
CA GLN A 395 8.31 12.74 -15.27
C GLN A 395 7.75 11.32 -15.44
N LEU A 396 6.43 11.19 -15.40
CA LEU A 396 5.74 9.91 -15.59
C LEU A 396 5.98 9.32 -16.98
N SER A 397 6.02 10.15 -18.03
CA SER A 397 6.35 9.67 -19.37
C SER A 397 7.77 9.11 -19.44
N THR A 398 8.72 9.67 -18.70
CA THR A 398 10.11 9.19 -18.65
C THR A 398 10.18 7.80 -18.00
N ILE A 399 9.51 7.63 -16.87
CA ILE A 399 9.40 6.34 -16.17
C ILE A 399 8.72 5.29 -17.05
N ARG A 400 7.59 5.64 -17.68
CA ARG A 400 6.87 4.75 -18.59
C ARG A 400 7.74 4.29 -19.75
N LYS A 401 8.49 5.21 -20.38
CA LYS A 401 9.42 4.85 -21.47
C LYS A 401 10.47 3.84 -20.99
N ALA A 402 11.06 4.08 -19.83
CA ALA A 402 12.04 3.16 -19.24
C ALA A 402 11.44 1.78 -18.94
N LEU A 403 10.19 1.72 -18.47
CA LEU A 403 9.45 0.47 -18.24
C LEU A 403 9.16 -0.29 -19.54
N ILE A 404 8.78 0.41 -20.63
CA ILE A 404 8.52 -0.20 -21.95
C ILE A 404 9.82 -0.73 -22.56
N LEU A 405 10.92 0.02 -22.41
CA LEU A 405 12.25 -0.37 -22.86
C LEU A 405 12.93 -1.38 -21.93
N GLU A 406 12.25 -1.79 -20.85
CA GLU A 406 12.73 -2.78 -19.89
C GLU A 406 14.08 -2.45 -19.24
N GLN A 407 14.38 -1.17 -19.07
CA GLN A 407 15.65 -0.71 -18.52
C GLN A 407 15.79 -1.08 -17.03
N GLU A 408 16.99 -1.47 -16.61
CA GLU A 408 17.33 -1.68 -15.18
C GLU A 408 17.74 -0.38 -14.50
N VAL A 409 18.26 0.56 -15.28
CA VAL A 409 18.77 1.87 -14.86
C VAL A 409 18.39 2.89 -15.94
N PHE A 410 17.96 4.09 -15.55
CA PHE A 410 17.54 5.13 -16.48
C PHE A 410 17.84 6.53 -15.96
N MET A 411 17.89 7.50 -16.87
CA MET A 411 18.08 8.91 -16.55
C MET A 411 16.75 9.54 -16.13
N PHE A 412 16.65 10.00 -14.88
CA PHE A 412 15.49 10.65 -14.32
C PHE A 412 15.89 11.92 -13.57
N GLU A 413 15.29 13.07 -13.88
CA GLU A 413 15.64 14.36 -13.25
C GLU A 413 17.16 14.64 -13.23
N ALA A 414 17.83 14.35 -14.36
CA ALA A 414 19.29 14.44 -14.55
C ALA A 414 20.14 13.54 -13.62
N LYS A 415 19.55 12.51 -12.99
CA LYS A 415 20.25 11.50 -12.20
C LYS A 415 19.97 10.08 -12.68
N GLU A 416 21.02 9.28 -12.72
CA GLU A 416 20.92 7.90 -13.12
C GLU A 416 20.42 7.09 -11.93
N ILE A 417 19.23 6.49 -12.06
CA ILE A 417 18.59 5.76 -10.96
C ILE A 417 18.19 4.36 -11.41
N LYS A 418 18.18 3.42 -10.46
CA LYS A 418 17.68 2.07 -10.66
C LYS A 418 16.16 2.07 -10.90
N LEU A 419 15.69 1.18 -11.77
CA LEU A 419 14.28 0.93 -12.02
C LEU A 419 13.90 -0.49 -11.60
N ILE A 420 12.99 -0.60 -10.64
CA ILE A 420 12.30 -1.85 -10.29
C ILE A 420 10.94 -1.85 -10.99
N LYS A 421 10.75 -2.83 -11.88
CA LYS A 421 9.64 -2.90 -12.85
C LYS A 421 8.24 -3.05 -12.23
N THR A 422 8.14 -3.26 -10.91
CA THR A 422 6.87 -3.37 -10.16
C THR A 422 6.27 -2.01 -9.79
N VAL A 423 6.98 -0.90 -10.03
CA VAL A 423 6.48 0.45 -9.76
C VAL A 423 5.15 0.72 -10.49
N ALA A 424 4.18 1.27 -9.77
CA ALA A 424 2.89 1.65 -10.33
C ALA A 424 2.39 2.96 -9.71
N VAL A 425 1.73 3.78 -10.54
CA VAL A 425 1.16 5.06 -10.13
C VAL A 425 -0.33 5.03 -10.38
N CYS A 426 -1.10 5.17 -9.31
CA CYS A 426 -2.54 5.40 -9.36
C CYS A 426 -2.82 6.84 -8.95
N VAL A 427 -3.79 7.47 -9.60
CA VAL A 427 -4.26 8.82 -9.26
C VAL A 427 -5.75 8.73 -8.97
N THR A 428 -6.23 9.41 -7.94
CA THR A 428 -7.67 9.52 -7.71
C THR A 428 -8.14 10.93 -8.00
N MET A 429 -9.38 11.04 -8.48
CA MET A 429 -9.99 12.33 -8.75
C MET A 429 -11.42 12.37 -8.23
N ASN A 430 -11.81 13.57 -7.79
CA ASN A 430 -13.20 13.95 -7.52
C ASN A 430 -13.61 14.96 -8.61
N PRO A 431 -14.21 14.53 -9.73
CA PRO A 431 -14.66 15.43 -10.78
C PRO A 431 -15.78 16.37 -10.29
N GLY A 432 -15.82 17.60 -10.79
CA GLY A 432 -16.92 18.55 -10.52
C GLY A 432 -16.89 19.26 -9.16
N TYR A 433 -15.90 18.99 -8.31
CA TYR A 433 -15.70 19.73 -7.06
C TYR A 433 -15.04 21.10 -7.30
N ALA A 434 -15.43 22.10 -6.52
CA ALA A 434 -14.83 23.43 -6.58
C ALA A 434 -13.32 23.39 -6.27
N GLY A 435 -12.53 24.19 -6.99
CA GLY A 435 -11.07 24.24 -6.83
C GLY A 435 -10.33 23.04 -7.42
N ARG A 436 -10.96 22.28 -8.32
CA ARG A 436 -10.33 21.15 -9.01
C ARG A 436 -10.05 21.47 -10.47
N THR A 437 -8.87 21.08 -10.95
CA THR A 437 -8.47 21.22 -12.35
C THR A 437 -8.85 19.98 -13.16
N GLU A 438 -9.14 20.15 -14.44
CA GLU A 438 -9.14 18.99 -15.34
C GLU A 438 -7.70 18.57 -15.63
N LEU A 439 -7.47 17.26 -15.75
CA LEU A 439 -6.15 16.77 -16.12
C LEU A 439 -5.81 17.20 -17.55
N PRO A 440 -4.58 17.70 -17.80
CA PRO A 440 -4.07 17.92 -19.14
C PRO A 440 -4.14 16.66 -20.02
N ASP A 441 -4.37 16.82 -21.33
CA ASP A 441 -4.54 15.67 -22.24
C ASP A 441 -3.27 14.81 -22.37
N ASN A 442 -2.09 15.42 -22.32
CA ASN A 442 -0.81 14.71 -22.27
C ASN A 442 -0.62 13.87 -20.99
N LEU A 443 -1.36 14.19 -19.93
CA LEU A 443 -1.38 13.42 -18.68
C LEU A 443 -2.44 12.32 -18.74
N LYS A 444 -3.64 12.62 -19.26
CA LYS A 444 -4.72 11.64 -19.45
C LYS A 444 -4.25 10.39 -20.21
N VAL A 445 -3.40 10.55 -21.24
CA VAL A 445 -2.85 9.41 -22.01
C VAL A 445 -1.89 8.51 -21.24
N LEU A 446 -1.44 8.91 -20.05
CA LEU A 446 -0.59 8.11 -19.15
C LEU A 446 -1.40 7.28 -18.16
N PHE A 447 -2.73 7.46 -18.10
CA PHE A 447 -3.59 6.78 -17.15
C PHE A 447 -4.78 6.09 -17.82
N ARG A 448 -5.11 4.89 -17.35
CA ARG A 448 -6.36 4.22 -17.71
C ARG A 448 -7.47 4.63 -16.74
N PRO A 449 -8.57 5.26 -17.18
CA PRO A 449 -9.63 5.70 -16.28
C PRO A 449 -10.52 4.53 -15.82
N VAL A 450 -11.02 4.61 -14.59
CA VAL A 450 -12.12 3.78 -14.07
C VAL A 450 -13.10 4.63 -13.28
N SER A 451 -14.40 4.44 -13.53
CA SER A 451 -15.44 5.22 -12.88
C SER A 451 -15.90 4.53 -11.59
N MET A 452 -15.82 5.25 -10.46
CA MET A 452 -16.15 4.81 -9.11
C MET A 452 -17.36 5.59 -8.59
N MET A 453 -18.57 5.14 -8.93
CA MET A 453 -19.81 5.93 -8.75
C MET A 453 -20.52 5.69 -7.40
N ILE A 454 -21.21 4.57 -7.24
CA ILE A 454 -21.95 4.27 -6.01
C ILE A 454 -21.61 2.83 -5.63
N PRO A 455 -21.00 2.61 -4.46
CA PRO A 455 -20.74 1.26 -3.97
C PRO A 455 -22.04 0.58 -3.53
N ASP A 456 -22.04 -0.75 -3.51
CA ASP A 456 -23.17 -1.51 -2.95
C ASP A 456 -23.08 -1.54 -1.42
N TYR A 457 -23.62 -0.51 -0.78
CA TYR A 457 -23.65 -0.39 0.68
C TYR A 457 -24.37 -1.57 1.36
N GLY A 458 -25.34 -2.20 0.69
CA GLY A 458 -26.07 -3.34 1.23
C GLY A 458 -25.19 -4.56 1.33
N LEU A 459 -24.49 -4.88 0.24
CA LEU A 459 -23.52 -5.98 0.20
C LEU A 459 -22.36 -5.73 1.18
N ILE A 460 -21.82 -4.51 1.21
CA ILE A 460 -20.72 -4.16 2.13
C ILE A 460 -21.15 -4.36 3.58
N ALA A 461 -22.29 -3.79 3.97
CA ALA A 461 -22.82 -3.92 5.33
C ALA A 461 -23.11 -5.38 5.69
N GLU A 462 -23.67 -6.15 4.77
CA GLU A 462 -23.95 -7.57 4.98
C GLU A 462 -22.68 -8.36 5.26
N ILE A 463 -21.64 -8.19 4.43
CA ILE A 463 -20.37 -8.91 4.59
C ILE A 463 -19.68 -8.49 5.89
N MET A 464 -19.69 -7.20 6.22
CA MET A 464 -19.11 -6.73 7.48
C MET A 464 -19.84 -7.32 8.70
N LEU A 465 -21.17 -7.31 8.71
CA LEU A 465 -21.96 -7.93 9.78
C LEU A 465 -21.74 -9.44 9.85
N PHE A 466 -21.62 -10.10 8.70
CA PHE A 466 -21.34 -11.52 8.64
C PHE A 466 -19.95 -11.85 9.20
N ALA A 467 -18.93 -11.06 8.87
CA ALA A 467 -17.56 -11.21 9.38
C ALA A 467 -17.47 -11.00 10.90
N GLU A 468 -18.33 -10.16 11.47
CA GLU A 468 -18.48 -9.99 12.92
C GLU A 468 -19.36 -11.07 13.59
N GLY A 469 -19.90 -12.02 12.81
CA GLY A 469 -20.60 -13.21 13.31
C GLY A 469 -22.10 -13.06 13.49
N PHE A 470 -22.76 -12.07 12.87
CA PHE A 470 -24.22 -11.89 12.96
C PHE A 470 -24.99 -12.91 12.09
N ASP A 471 -25.89 -13.71 12.69
CA ASP A 471 -26.73 -14.68 11.95
C ASP A 471 -27.71 -14.02 10.97
N SER A 472 -28.20 -12.83 11.29
CA SER A 472 -29.20 -12.09 10.49
C SER A 472 -28.59 -10.98 9.65
N ALA A 473 -27.32 -11.12 9.23
CA ALA A 473 -26.55 -10.09 8.50
C ALA A 473 -27.32 -9.50 7.32
N THR A 474 -27.91 -10.34 6.45
CA THR A 474 -28.71 -9.92 5.28
C THR A 474 -29.93 -9.06 5.64
N ASN A 475 -30.62 -9.38 6.73
CA ASN A 475 -31.79 -8.62 7.17
C ASN A 475 -31.39 -7.30 7.83
N LEU A 476 -30.30 -7.32 8.60
CA LEU A 476 -29.75 -6.14 9.27
C LEU A 476 -29.17 -5.14 8.27
N SER A 477 -28.42 -5.60 7.26
CA SER A 477 -27.84 -4.75 6.21
C SER A 477 -28.93 -3.98 5.45
N LYS A 478 -29.99 -4.66 5.01
CA LYS A 478 -31.14 -4.04 4.34
C LYS A 478 -31.82 -2.97 5.18
N LYS A 479 -31.98 -3.23 6.49
CA LYS A 479 -32.56 -2.26 7.43
C LYS A 479 -31.64 -1.05 7.63
N MET A 480 -30.35 -1.28 7.77
CA MET A 480 -29.35 -0.22 7.98
C MET A 480 -29.25 0.71 6.76
N VAL A 481 -29.14 0.15 5.55
CA VAL A 481 -29.13 0.94 4.31
C VAL A 481 -30.42 1.75 4.15
N LYS A 482 -31.57 1.13 4.45
CA LYS A 482 -32.85 1.85 4.40
C LYS A 482 -32.93 2.96 5.44
N LEU A 483 -32.40 2.75 6.64
CA LEU A 483 -32.35 3.77 7.69
C LEU A 483 -31.54 4.99 7.23
N TYR A 484 -30.31 4.80 6.75
CA TYR A 484 -29.46 5.92 6.31
C TYR A 484 -29.99 6.63 5.08
N LYS A 485 -30.58 5.88 4.14
CA LYS A 485 -31.29 6.47 2.99
C LYS A 485 -32.45 7.35 3.45
N LEU A 486 -33.30 6.86 4.35
CA LEU A 486 -34.41 7.65 4.90
C LEU A 486 -33.91 8.83 5.73
N ALA A 487 -32.81 8.68 6.47
CA ALA A 487 -32.21 9.77 7.23
C ALA A 487 -31.75 10.91 6.31
N SER A 488 -31.09 10.58 5.20
CA SER A 488 -30.66 11.54 4.17
C SER A 488 -31.84 12.26 3.49
N GLU A 489 -32.94 11.54 3.25
CA GLU A 489 -34.12 12.08 2.55
C GLU A 489 -35.10 12.82 3.47
N GLN A 490 -35.19 12.46 4.76
CA GLN A 490 -36.24 12.94 5.68
C GLN A 490 -35.75 13.87 6.78
N LEU A 491 -34.47 13.82 7.17
CA LEU A 491 -33.93 14.77 8.13
C LEU A 491 -33.72 16.14 7.47
N SER A 492 -33.69 17.19 8.28
CA SER A 492 -33.36 18.53 7.79
C SER A 492 -31.98 18.52 7.14
N GLN A 493 -31.82 19.13 5.97
CA GLN A 493 -30.50 19.25 5.34
C GLN A 493 -29.63 20.22 6.16
N GLN A 494 -28.56 19.69 6.72
CA GLN A 494 -27.56 20.42 7.49
C GLN A 494 -26.18 20.06 6.95
N ASP A 495 -25.27 21.02 6.85
CA ASP A 495 -23.93 20.81 6.28
C ASP A 495 -23.07 19.80 7.07
N HIS A 496 -23.41 19.55 8.34
CA HIS A 496 -22.70 18.62 9.23
C HIS A 496 -23.30 17.21 9.23
N TYR A 497 -24.36 16.95 8.46
CA TYR A 497 -24.90 15.61 8.28
C TYR A 497 -24.22 14.90 7.12
N ASP A 498 -23.72 13.69 7.39
CA ASP A 498 -23.18 12.78 6.40
C ASP A 498 -23.78 11.39 6.62
N PHE A 499 -24.32 10.81 5.56
CA PHE A 499 -25.02 9.52 5.56
C PHE A 499 -24.45 8.55 4.52
N GLY A 500 -23.30 8.88 3.92
CA GLY A 500 -22.61 8.10 2.88
C GLY A 500 -21.42 7.32 3.40
#